data_AF-A0A857MMK7-F1
#
_entry.id   AF-A0A857MMK7-F1
#
_cell.length_a   1.000
_cell.length_b   1.000
_cell.length_c   1.000
_cell.angle_alpha   90.00
_cell.angle_beta   90.00
_cell.angle_gamma   90.00
#
_symmetry.space_group_name_H-M   'P 1'
#
loop_
_entity.id
_entity.type
_entity.pdbx_description
1 polymer ?
#
loop_
_entity_poly.entity_id
_entity_poly.type
_entity_poly.pdbx_seq_one_letter_code
_entity_poly.pdbx_strand_id
1 'polypeptide(L)'
;MQLWPQPEGTTELFFEKPNELPRTITPDNPLPIAFTVKNREFATVAYTYQVEQITPDTGQHTTLASGTKELAHEQHADIRQTVTATPTEQPSKLQVTLIYQEGDVQKQERRVISYWLTP
;
A
#
# COMPACT_ATOMS: atom_id res chain seq x y z
N MET A 1 26.53 28.34 12.57
CA MET A 1 26.14 27.33 11.57
C MET A 1 24.70 26.97 11.84
N GLN A 2 23.79 27.35 10.95
CA GLN A 2 22.36 27.06 11.09
C GLN A 2 22.10 25.73 10.37
N LEU A 3 21.89 24.67 11.14
CA LEU A 3 21.41 23.39 10.62
C LEU A 3 19.96 23.61 10.17
N TRP A 4 19.73 23.62 8.87
CA TRP A 4 18.38 23.58 8.33
C TRP A 4 17.79 22.21 8.70
N PRO A 5 16.55 22.15 9.23
CA PRO A 5 15.91 20.86 9.46
C PRO A 5 15.87 20.11 8.12
N GLN A 6 16.31 18.85 8.14
CA GLN A 6 16.16 17.96 7.00
C GLN A 6 14.66 17.97 6.63
N PRO A 7 14.27 18.23 5.38
CA PRO A 7 12.86 18.26 5.02
C PRO A 7 12.27 16.88 5.30
N GLU A 8 11.11 16.82 5.96
CA GLU A 8 10.43 15.55 6.23
C GLU A 8 10.20 14.80 4.91
N GLY A 9 10.93 13.70 4.72
CA GLY A 9 10.69 12.77 3.63
C GLY A 9 9.32 12.14 3.83
N THR A 10 8.33 12.59 3.06
CA THR A 10 6.98 12.03 3.17
C THR A 10 6.64 11.32 1.88
N THR A 11 7.23 10.13 1.68
CA THR A 11 6.72 9.17 0.68
C THR A 11 5.20 9.13 0.76
N GLU A 12 4.56 9.32 -0.40
CA GLU A 12 3.10 9.33 -0.52
C GLU A 12 2.63 7.95 -1.00
N LEU A 13 1.55 7.47 -0.40
CA LEU A 13 0.85 6.23 -0.77
C LEU A 13 -0.64 6.54 -0.84
N PHE A 14 -1.27 6.34 -2.00
CA PHE A 14 -2.69 6.66 -2.19
C PHE A 14 -3.35 5.83 -3.30
N PHE A 15 -4.68 5.77 -3.27
CA PHE A 15 -5.49 5.29 -4.39
C PHE A 15 -5.84 6.48 -5.28
N GLU A 16 -5.50 6.46 -6.58
CA GLU A 16 -5.82 7.57 -7.49
C GLU A 16 -7.32 7.79 -7.66
N LYS A 17 -8.08 6.68 -7.66
CA LYS A 17 -9.52 6.67 -7.92
C LYS A 17 -10.28 5.92 -6.83
N PRO A 18 -10.41 6.49 -5.62
CA PRO A 18 -11.00 5.80 -4.47
C PRO A 18 -12.49 5.42 -4.67
N ASN A 19 -13.18 6.09 -5.61
CA ASN A 19 -14.57 5.80 -5.95
C ASN A 19 -14.73 4.64 -6.95
N GLU A 20 -13.67 4.27 -7.66
CA GLU A 20 -13.65 3.16 -8.63
C GLU A 20 -13.05 1.88 -8.04
N LEU A 21 -12.67 1.88 -6.75
CA LEU A 21 -12.16 0.70 -6.08
C LEU A 21 -13.24 -0.39 -5.99
N PRO A 22 -12.91 -1.66 -6.21
CA PRO A 22 -13.87 -2.74 -6.08
C PRO A 22 -14.27 -2.88 -4.61
N ARG A 23 -15.57 -2.91 -4.32
CA ARG A 23 -16.08 -2.94 -2.94
C ARG A 23 -16.75 -4.25 -2.55
N THR A 24 -16.95 -5.16 -3.48
CA THR A 24 -17.70 -6.41 -3.23
C THR A 24 -16.78 -7.60 -3.50
N ILE A 25 -16.73 -8.53 -2.55
CA ILE A 25 -15.99 -9.79 -2.70
C ILE A 25 -16.96 -10.84 -3.23
N THR A 26 -16.60 -11.49 -4.33
CA THR A 26 -17.32 -12.68 -4.78
C THR A 26 -16.32 -13.80 -5.08
N PRO A 27 -16.67 -15.08 -4.90
CA PRO A 27 -15.75 -16.21 -5.04
C PRO A 27 -15.01 -16.26 -6.39
N ASP A 28 -15.68 -15.81 -7.46
CA ASP A 28 -15.22 -15.97 -8.83
C ASP A 28 -14.76 -14.66 -9.48
N ASN A 29 -14.73 -13.54 -8.75
CA ASN A 29 -14.37 -12.24 -9.32
C ASN A 29 -13.08 -11.70 -8.67
N PRO A 30 -11.94 -11.82 -9.37
CA PRO A 30 -10.71 -11.18 -8.96
C PRO A 30 -10.90 -9.65 -8.85
N LEU A 31 -10.34 -9.06 -7.79
CA LEU A 31 -10.45 -7.64 -7.51
C LEU A 31 -9.29 -6.90 -8.18
N PRO A 32 -9.55 -6.01 -9.15
CA PRO A 32 -8.51 -5.12 -9.66
C PRO A 32 -8.22 -4.05 -8.60
N ILE A 33 -6.96 -3.96 -8.19
CA ILE A 33 -6.48 -2.93 -7.27
C ILE A 33 -5.43 -2.07 -7.98
N ALA A 34 -5.50 -0.77 -7.77
CA ALA A 34 -4.56 0.19 -8.32
C ALA A 34 -4.20 1.22 -7.26
N PHE A 35 -2.91 1.39 -6.98
CA PHE A 35 -2.40 2.39 -6.04
C PHE A 35 -1.09 2.98 -6.54
N THR A 36 -0.79 4.19 -6.07
CA THR A 36 0.41 4.93 -6.47
C THR A 36 1.31 5.12 -5.26
N VAL A 37 2.60 4.84 -5.48
CA VAL A 37 3.69 5.18 -4.55
C VAL A 37 4.47 6.32 -5.17
N LYS A 38 4.65 7.42 -4.43
CA LYS A 38 5.48 8.55 -4.86
C LYS A 38 6.63 8.76 -3.89
N ASN A 39 7.85 8.66 -4.41
CA ASN A 39 9.05 8.87 -3.64
C ASN A 39 9.27 10.38 -3.41
N ARG A 40 9.22 10.80 -2.15
CA ARG A 40 9.61 12.14 -1.69
C ARG A 40 10.87 12.12 -0.85
N GLU A 41 11.46 10.95 -0.67
CA GLU A 41 12.77 10.79 -0.08
C GLU A 41 13.82 11.38 -1.02
N PHE A 42 14.83 12.05 -0.48
CA PHE A 42 15.92 12.66 -1.25
C PHE A 42 16.96 11.63 -1.73
N ALA A 43 16.51 10.40 -2.02
CA ALA A 43 17.34 9.28 -2.45
C ALA A 43 16.53 8.32 -3.32
N THR A 44 17.22 7.43 -4.04
CA THR A 44 16.57 6.25 -4.63
C THR A 44 16.22 5.27 -3.53
N VAL A 45 14.96 4.84 -3.46
CA VAL A 45 14.44 3.99 -2.39
C VAL A 45 13.75 2.76 -2.96
N ALA A 46 14.03 1.61 -2.36
CA ALA A 46 13.32 0.36 -2.61
C ALA A 46 12.12 0.25 -1.66
N TYR A 47 10.92 0.28 -2.24
CA TYR A 47 9.65 0.15 -1.54
C TYR A 47 9.10 -1.25 -1.70
N THR A 48 8.93 -1.98 -0.59
CA THR A 48 8.22 -3.25 -0.58
C THR A 48 6.77 -3.02 -0.19
N TYR A 49 5.83 -3.48 -1.01
CA TYR A 49 4.41 -3.41 -0.72
C TYR A 49 3.83 -4.80 -0.44
N GLN A 50 2.80 -4.83 0.39
CA GLN A 50 1.99 -6.00 0.68
C GLN A 50 0.52 -5.61 0.63
N VAL A 51 -0.27 -6.42 -0.06
CA VAL A 51 -1.72 -6.30 -0.14
C VAL A 51 -2.30 -7.39 0.74
N GLU A 52 -3.10 -7.00 1.72
CA GLU A 52 -3.69 -7.90 2.70
C GLU A 52 -5.21 -7.75 2.74
N GLN A 53 -5.92 -8.86 2.88
CA GLN A 53 -7.28 -8.87 3.38
C GLN A 53 -7.24 -9.08 4.89
N ILE A 54 -7.92 -8.22 5.63
CA ILE A 54 -8.04 -8.30 7.09
C ILE A 54 -9.51 -8.54 7.43
N THR A 55 -9.79 -9.67 8.06
CA THR A 55 -11.12 -9.98 8.60
C THR A 55 -11.19 -9.44 10.02
N PRO A 56 -11.98 -8.38 10.30
CA PRO A 56 -11.93 -7.67 11.58
C PRO A 56 -12.27 -8.55 12.78
N ASP A 57 -13.27 -9.41 12.65
CA ASP A 57 -13.78 -10.23 13.75
C ASP A 57 -12.79 -11.28 14.22
N THR A 58 -12.04 -11.89 13.29
CA THR A 58 -11.01 -12.88 13.62
C THR A 58 -9.62 -12.26 13.78
N GLY A 59 -9.43 -11.02 13.32
CA GLY A 59 -8.12 -10.41 13.18
C GLY A 59 -7.22 -11.16 12.20
N GLN A 60 -7.77 -11.99 11.31
CA GLN A 60 -6.97 -12.77 10.36
C GLN A 60 -6.47 -11.86 9.24
N HIS A 61 -5.16 -11.93 8.97
CA HIS A 61 -4.50 -11.29 7.85
C HIS A 61 -4.17 -12.31 6.77
N THR A 62 -4.65 -12.09 5.56
CA THR A 62 -4.33 -12.92 4.39
C THR A 62 -3.61 -12.07 3.36
N THR A 63 -2.34 -12.40 3.08
CA THR A 63 -1.58 -11.75 2.00
C THR A 63 -2.13 -12.19 0.65
N LEU A 64 -2.60 -11.23 -0.13
CA LEU A 64 -3.15 -11.47 -1.46
C LEU A 64 -2.11 -11.23 -2.56
N ALA A 65 -1.21 -10.27 -2.35
CA ALA A 65 -0.12 -9.95 -3.28
C ALA A 65 1.00 -9.20 -2.54
N SER A 66 2.20 -9.23 -3.10
CA SER A 66 3.33 -8.41 -2.66
C SER A 66 4.23 -8.08 -3.83
N GLY A 67 5.16 -7.15 -3.61
CA GLY A 67 6.20 -6.85 -4.58
C GLY A 67 7.08 -5.70 -4.12
N THR A 68 8.05 -5.36 -4.96
CA THR A 68 9.00 -4.29 -4.66
C THR A 68 9.11 -3.35 -5.86
N LYS A 69 9.26 -2.05 -5.59
CA LYS A 69 9.55 -1.01 -6.58
C LYS A 69 10.67 -0.12 -6.10
N GLU A 70 11.69 0.03 -6.93
CA GLU A 70 12.73 1.02 -6.73
C GLU A 70 12.36 2.29 -7.48
N LEU A 71 12.39 3.43 -6.78
CA LEU A 71 12.00 4.73 -7.32
C LEU A 71 13.09 5.74 -7.01
N ALA A 72 13.54 6.50 -8.02
CA ALA A 72 14.39 7.66 -7.77
C ALA A 72 13.59 8.79 -7.09
N HIS A 73 14.30 9.79 -6.56
CA HIS A 73 13.68 10.99 -5.98
C HIS A 73 12.65 11.61 -6.94
N GLU A 74 11.49 12.00 -6.41
CA GLU A 74 10.32 12.54 -7.12
C GLU A 74 9.62 11.62 -8.13
N GLN A 75 10.12 10.40 -8.34
CA GLN A 75 9.44 9.43 -9.17
C GLN A 75 8.23 8.83 -8.46
N HIS A 76 7.30 8.33 -9.26
CA HIS A 76 6.16 7.56 -8.79
C HIS A 76 6.03 6.28 -9.62
N ALA A 77 5.34 5.30 -9.04
CA ALA A 77 4.90 4.11 -9.74
C ALA A 77 3.43 3.83 -9.44
N ASP A 78 2.68 3.58 -10.51
CA ASP A 78 1.34 3.02 -10.43
C ASP A 78 1.44 1.50 -10.41
N ILE A 79 1.01 0.91 -9.31
CA ILE A 79 0.99 -0.54 -9.14
C ILE A 79 -0.45 -1.00 -9.39
N ARG A 80 -0.61 -1.82 -10.43
CA ARG A 80 -1.88 -2.47 -10.77
C ARG A 80 -1.73 -3.96 -10.53
N GLN A 81 -2.62 -4.51 -9.73
CA GLN A 81 -2.64 -5.93 -9.39
C GLN A 81 -4.07 -6.44 -9.49
N THR A 82 -4.19 -7.74 -9.76
CA THR A 82 -5.47 -8.44 -9.68
C THR A 82 -5.33 -9.46 -8.56
N VAL A 83 -6.17 -9.34 -7.53
CA VAL A 83 -6.08 -10.17 -6.33
C VAL A 83 -7.37 -10.95 -6.11
N THR A 84 -7.25 -12.19 -5.64
CA THR A 84 -8.42 -12.99 -5.26
C THR A 84 -8.58 -12.92 -3.75
N ALA A 85 -9.58 -12.19 -3.27
CA ALA A 85 -9.92 -12.15 -1.85
C ALA A 85 -10.69 -13.41 -1.46
N THR A 86 -10.54 -13.83 -0.21
CA THR A 86 -11.34 -14.92 0.36
C THR A 86 -12.74 -14.39 0.66
N PRO A 87 -13.82 -15.02 0.17
CA PRO A 87 -15.18 -14.65 0.55
C PRO A 87 -15.38 -14.69 2.06
N THR A 88 -16.03 -13.67 2.59
CA THR A 88 -16.35 -13.54 4.02
C THR A 88 -17.84 -13.27 4.17
N GLU A 89 -18.46 -13.74 5.25
CA GLU A 89 -19.87 -13.44 5.55
C GLU A 89 -20.07 -12.01 6.09
N GLN A 90 -18.97 -11.35 6.44
CA GLN A 90 -18.93 -10.01 7.02
C GLN A 90 -18.01 -9.09 6.22
N PRO A 91 -18.14 -7.76 6.37
CA PRO A 91 -17.20 -6.82 5.78
C PRO A 91 -15.75 -7.12 6.19
N SER A 92 -14.84 -7.07 5.24
CA SER A 92 -13.40 -7.19 5.47
C SER A 92 -12.67 -5.98 4.93
N LYS A 93 -11.43 -5.76 5.36
CA LYS A 93 -10.63 -4.60 4.98
C LYS A 93 -9.56 -5.03 3.99
N LEU A 94 -9.47 -4.37 2.84
CA LEU A 94 -8.31 -4.49 1.96
C LEU A 94 -7.30 -3.41 2.31
N GLN A 95 -6.08 -3.82 2.64
CA GLN A 95 -5.02 -2.96 3.12
C GLN A 95 -3.79 -3.09 2.22
N VAL A 96 -3.22 -1.95 1.84
CA VAL A 96 -1.90 -1.88 1.23
C VAL A 96 -0.94 -1.34 2.27
N THR A 97 0.03 -2.15 2.65
CA THR A 97 1.15 -1.76 3.52
C THR A 97 2.38 -1.52 2.64
N LEU A 98 3.02 -0.37 2.78
CA LEU A 98 4.29 -0.02 2.14
C LEU A 98 5.37 0.05 3.21
N ILE A 99 6.51 -0.57 2.94
CA ILE A 99 7.66 -0.69 3.85
C ILE A 99 8.91 -0.26 3.10
N TYR A 100 9.69 0.65 3.69
CA TYR A 100 10.93 1.16 3.10
C TYR A 100 11.90 1.64 4.18
N GLN A 101 13.13 1.94 3.80
CA GLN A 101 14.13 2.55 4.68
C GLN A 101 14.28 4.04 4.31
N GLU A 102 14.28 4.91 5.31
CA GLU A 102 14.43 6.35 5.15
C GLU A 102 15.90 6.77 5.34
N GLY A 103 16.54 7.21 4.24
CA GLY A 103 17.93 7.68 4.26
C GLY A 103 18.96 6.60 4.63
N ASP A 104 20.15 7.05 5.06
CA ASP A 104 21.24 6.16 5.52
C ASP A 104 21.02 5.62 6.94
N VAL A 105 20.00 6.11 7.63
CA VAL A 105 19.63 5.61 8.96
C VAL A 105 18.82 4.34 8.72
N GLN A 106 19.17 3.23 9.37
CA GLN A 106 18.45 1.94 9.31
C GLN A 106 17.05 2.01 9.96
N LYS A 107 16.31 3.11 9.74
CA LYS A 107 14.96 3.34 10.23
C LYS A 107 14.00 2.83 9.16
N GLN A 108 13.26 1.80 9.52
CA GLN A 108 12.20 1.25 8.68
C GLN A 108 10.94 2.10 8.86
N GLU A 109 10.45 2.65 7.75
CA GLU A 109 9.20 3.39 7.69
C GLU A 109 8.07 2.53 7.15
N ARG A 110 6.86 2.86 7.58
CA ARG A 110 5.63 2.15 7.19
C ARG A 110 4.54 3.14 6.81
N ARG A 111 3.95 2.95 5.62
CA ARG A 111 2.74 3.65 5.18
C ARG A 111 1.62 2.64 4.93
N VAL A 112 0.38 3.05 5.20
CA VAL A 112 -0.79 2.20 5.07
C VAL A 112 -1.93 2.97 4.45
N ILE A 113 -2.54 2.40 3.42
CA ILE A 113 -3.86 2.82 2.90
C ILE A 113 -4.78 1.62 2.87
N SER A 114 -6.09 1.88 2.92
CA SER A 114 -7.06 0.80 2.98
C SER A 114 -8.47 1.25 2.64
N TYR A 115 -9.32 0.29 2.30
CA TYR A 115 -10.74 0.49 2.15
C TYR A 115 -11.51 -0.77 2.56
N TRP A 116 -12.82 -0.61 2.75
CA TRP A 116 -13.72 -1.70 3.14
C TRP A 116 -14.26 -2.45 1.92
N LEU A 117 -14.23 -3.77 2.04
CA LEU A 117 -14.90 -4.73 1.18
C LEU A 117 -16.16 -5.23 1.91
N THR A 118 -17.23 -5.42 1.16
CA THR A 118 -18.46 -6.08 1.60
C THR A 118 -18.56 -7.45 0.94
N PRO A 119 -19.26 -8.40 1.59
CA PRO A 119 -19.76 -9.60 0.91
C PRO A 119 -20.64 -9.24 -0.30
#